data_AF-A0A5C8NZS5-F1
#
_entry.id   AF-A0A5C8NZS5-F1
#
_cell.length_a   1.000
_cell.length_b   1.000
_cell.length_c   1.000
_cell.angle_alpha   90.00
_cell.angle_beta   90.00
_cell.angle_gamma   90.00
#
_symmetry.space_group_name_H-M   'P 1'
#
loop_
_entity.id
_entity.type
_entity.pdbx_description
1 polymer ?
#
loop_
_entity_poly.entity_id
_entity_poly.type
_entity_poly.pdbx_seq_one_letter_code
_entity_poly.pdbx_strand_id
1 'polypeptide(L)'
;MTYKQQEKDLLKVKKLHTGFYIEGKFHHAIEDINLEVKPKEVVCVVGESGCGKSVMSLSIMQLLPKGISKISDGEILFNGEDLAKKTEKEMNKVRGRDIAMIFQEPMTALNPVFTIGYQLQEVLFNHSNINKKDARKRAIELLREVGIPRAEKIIDEYPHQLSGGMRQRVMIAIAIALHPKLLIADEPTTALDVTVQAQILELLKDIQEKEDMAIMLITHDLGVVADIADRVIVMYAGQIVEEAKVVDLFTKPKHPYTEALLKSIPRMEEVTDKLNTIQGVVPPITNMPEVGCRFVDRCHKAFDSCKKVSPQLGNVNGDQHLARCLLYEKCYPSDYSEEKEEISL
;
A
#
# COMPACT_ATOMS: atom_id res chain seq x y z
N MET A 1 21.24 -14.09 29.03
CA MET A 1 20.44 -12.85 28.89
C MET A 1 20.57 -12.38 27.45
N THR A 2 19.64 -12.82 26.62
CA THR A 2 19.68 -12.60 25.18
C THR A 2 19.09 -11.23 24.91
N TYR A 3 19.95 -10.26 24.57
CA TYR A 3 19.51 -9.00 23.99
C TYR A 3 18.76 -9.32 22.70
N LYS A 4 17.42 -9.28 22.73
CA LYS A 4 16.62 -9.21 21.50
C LYS A 4 17.07 -7.93 20.79
N GLN A 5 17.87 -8.07 19.72
CA GLN A 5 18.00 -7.02 18.72
C GLN A 5 16.57 -6.60 18.35
N GLN A 6 16.20 -5.36 18.66
CA GLN A 6 15.05 -4.75 17.99
C GLN A 6 15.36 -4.82 16.50
N GLU A 7 14.65 -5.67 15.77
CA GLU A 7 14.75 -5.72 14.31
C GLU A 7 14.51 -4.30 13.81
N LYS A 8 15.56 -3.72 13.22
CA LYS A 8 15.52 -2.37 12.67
C LYS A 8 14.51 -2.38 11.51
N ASP A 9 13.57 -1.44 11.51
CA ASP A 9 12.57 -1.29 10.45
C ASP A 9 13.25 -1.29 9.06
N LEU A 10 12.70 -2.04 8.11
CA LEU A 10 13.19 -2.10 6.74
C LEU A 10 12.85 -0.80 6.00
N LEU A 11 11.60 -0.37 6.11
CA LEU A 11 11.09 0.91 5.62
C LEU A 11 10.50 1.69 6.80
N LYS A 12 10.83 2.97 6.90
CA LYS A 12 10.27 3.90 7.86
C LYS A 12 9.97 5.23 7.19
N VAL A 13 8.68 5.52 7.05
CA VAL A 13 8.15 6.78 6.55
C VAL A 13 7.79 7.65 7.74
N LYS A 14 8.28 8.88 7.78
CA LYS A 14 8.05 9.83 8.89
C LYS A 14 7.47 11.11 8.36
N LYS A 15 6.30 11.50 8.89
CA LYS A 15 5.61 12.75 8.56
C LYS A 15 5.62 13.05 7.07
N LEU A 16 5.33 12.05 6.24
CA LEU A 16 5.38 12.24 4.79
C LEU A 16 4.17 13.06 4.34
N HIS A 17 4.46 14.19 3.70
CA HIS A 17 3.48 15.05 3.04
C HIS A 17 3.79 15.09 1.55
N THR A 18 2.82 14.70 0.73
CA THR A 18 2.95 14.74 -0.73
C THR A 18 1.70 15.33 -1.35
N GLY A 19 1.87 16.19 -2.35
CA GLY A 19 0.79 16.91 -2.99
C GLY A 19 1.03 17.23 -4.46
N PHE A 20 0.03 17.88 -5.05
CA PHE A 20 0.00 18.26 -6.45
C PHE A 20 -0.35 19.74 -6.62
N TYR A 21 0.18 20.36 -7.67
CA TYR A 21 -0.26 21.68 -8.12
C TYR A 21 -1.48 21.52 -9.03
N ILE A 22 -2.61 22.06 -8.60
CA ILE A 22 -3.88 22.08 -9.33
C ILE A 22 -4.28 23.55 -9.47
N GLU A 23 -4.46 24.01 -10.71
CA GLU A 23 -4.80 25.43 -10.99
C GLU A 23 -3.84 26.43 -10.31
N GLY A 24 -2.56 26.06 -10.19
CA GLY A 24 -1.51 26.88 -9.57
C GLY A 24 -1.48 26.85 -8.04
N LYS A 25 -2.41 26.16 -7.38
CA LYS A 25 -2.43 25.96 -5.92
C LYS A 25 -1.90 24.57 -5.56
N PHE A 26 -1.13 24.50 -4.49
CA PHE A 26 -0.62 23.22 -3.99
C PHE A 26 -1.64 22.58 -3.05
N HIS A 27 -2.04 21.35 -3.36
CA HIS A 27 -2.96 20.56 -2.56
C HIS A 27 -2.29 19.27 -2.11
N HIS A 28 -2.33 18.97 -0.82
CA HIS A 28 -1.79 17.72 -0.30
C HIS A 28 -2.71 16.55 -0.61
N ALA A 29 -2.17 15.52 -1.25
CA ALA A 29 -2.85 14.26 -1.51
C ALA A 29 -2.69 13.28 -0.35
N ILE A 30 -1.55 13.34 0.33
CA ILE A 30 -1.29 12.65 1.59
C ILE A 30 -0.63 13.60 2.59
N GLU A 31 -0.96 13.45 3.86
CA GLU A 31 -0.45 14.28 4.95
C GLU A 31 -0.17 13.45 6.19
N ASP A 32 0.94 13.77 6.86
CA ASP A 32 1.35 13.20 8.13
C ASP A 32 1.30 11.66 8.13
N ILE A 33 1.80 11.08 7.03
CA ILE A 33 1.92 9.64 6.90
C ILE A 33 3.13 9.18 7.70
N ASN A 34 2.85 8.39 8.73
CA ASN A 34 3.85 7.71 9.54
C ASN A 34 3.59 6.21 9.39
N LEU A 35 4.55 5.51 8.79
CA LEU A 35 4.43 4.10 8.41
C LEU A 35 5.76 3.41 8.65
N GLU A 36 5.70 2.19 9.17
CA GLU A 36 6.85 1.31 9.32
C GLU A 36 6.55 -0.01 8.63
N VAL A 37 7.55 -0.65 8.03
CA VAL A 37 7.48 -2.02 7.51
C VAL A 37 8.72 -2.76 7.99
N LYS A 38 8.52 -3.89 8.67
CA LYS A 38 9.60 -4.72 9.19
C LYS A 38 10.07 -5.72 8.12
N PRO A 39 11.31 -6.22 8.22
CA PRO A 39 11.74 -7.36 7.40
C PRO A 39 10.75 -8.51 7.53
N LYS A 40 10.46 -9.20 6.41
CA LYS A 40 9.54 -10.35 6.36
C LYS A 40 8.09 -10.10 6.81
N GLU A 41 7.68 -8.84 6.97
CA GLU A 41 6.31 -8.49 7.34
C GLU A 41 5.45 -8.29 6.08
N VAL A 42 4.20 -8.75 6.14
CA VAL A 42 3.15 -8.36 5.19
C VAL A 42 2.28 -7.27 5.81
N VAL A 43 2.45 -6.04 5.34
CA VAL A 43 1.62 -4.90 5.72
C VAL A 43 0.62 -4.63 4.61
N CYS A 44 -0.66 -4.65 4.95
CA CYS A 44 -1.73 -4.27 4.03
C CYS A 44 -2.15 -2.82 4.24
N VAL A 45 -2.23 -2.05 3.17
CA VAL A 45 -2.76 -0.68 3.18
C VAL A 45 -4.10 -0.67 2.46
N VAL A 46 -5.16 -0.33 3.20
CA VAL A 46 -6.54 -0.41 2.75
C VAL A 46 -7.24 0.94 2.79
N GLY A 47 -8.30 1.08 2.00
CA GLY A 47 -9.15 2.26 1.96
C GLY A 47 -9.90 2.39 0.64
N GLU A 48 -10.89 3.28 0.59
CA GLU A 48 -11.63 3.59 -0.63
C GLU A 48 -10.69 4.13 -1.73
N SER A 49 -11.16 4.07 -2.98
CA SER A 49 -10.47 4.75 -4.10
C SER A 49 -10.32 6.24 -3.79
N GLY A 50 -9.18 6.83 -4.18
CA GLY A 50 -8.88 8.24 -3.89
C GLY A 50 -8.38 8.57 -2.48
N CYS A 51 -8.21 7.58 -1.58
CA CYS A 51 -7.68 7.84 -0.21
C CYS A 51 -6.17 8.10 -0.13
N GLY A 52 -5.44 8.13 -1.25
CA GLY A 52 -4.00 8.46 -1.28
C GLY A 52 -3.03 7.28 -1.23
N LYS A 53 -3.52 6.04 -1.25
CA LYS A 53 -2.70 4.81 -1.17
C LYS A 53 -1.63 4.73 -2.28
N SER A 54 -2.04 4.93 -3.53
CA SER A 54 -1.11 4.93 -4.67
C SER A 54 -0.18 6.14 -4.69
N VAL A 55 -0.62 7.29 -4.16
CA VAL A 55 0.27 8.45 -4.00
C VAL A 55 1.36 8.16 -2.98
N MET A 56 1.03 7.44 -1.90
CA MET A 56 2.00 6.99 -0.90
C MET A 56 3.02 6.01 -1.50
N SER A 57 2.58 4.97 -2.21
CA SER A 57 3.51 4.02 -2.87
C SER A 57 4.43 4.70 -3.88
N LEU A 58 3.87 5.55 -4.74
CA LEU A 58 4.64 6.30 -5.73
C LEU A 58 5.57 7.33 -5.09
N SER A 59 5.21 7.90 -3.92
CA SER A 59 6.11 8.77 -3.15
C SER A 59 7.33 7.99 -2.67
N ILE A 60 7.13 6.79 -2.09
CA ILE A 60 8.21 5.91 -1.63
C ILE A 60 9.15 5.55 -2.77
N MET A 61 8.59 5.26 -3.94
CA MET A 61 9.36 4.91 -5.13
C MET A 61 9.94 6.13 -5.87
N GLN A 62 9.64 7.36 -5.46
CA GLN A 62 9.87 8.59 -6.23
C GLN A 62 9.41 8.52 -7.70
N LEU A 63 8.24 7.93 -7.96
CA LEU A 63 7.68 7.75 -9.30
C LEU A 63 6.53 8.73 -9.61
N LEU A 64 6.32 9.74 -8.76
CA LEU A 64 5.29 10.72 -8.99
C LEU A 64 5.60 11.64 -10.20
N PRO A 65 4.57 12.14 -10.91
CA PRO A 65 4.76 13.00 -12.08
C PRO A 65 5.57 14.26 -11.76
N LYS A 66 6.72 14.42 -12.43
CA LYS A 66 7.61 15.58 -12.25
C LYS A 66 6.91 16.87 -12.68
N GLY A 67 7.18 17.96 -11.97
CA GLY A 67 6.68 19.30 -12.30
C GLY A 67 5.30 19.64 -11.74
N ILE A 68 4.42 18.65 -11.55
CA ILE A 68 3.09 18.86 -10.96
C ILE A 68 2.93 18.26 -9.58
N SER A 69 3.87 17.42 -9.12
CA SER A 69 3.84 16.80 -7.79
C SER A 69 5.09 17.16 -6.98
N LYS A 70 4.96 17.11 -5.66
CA LYS A 70 6.08 17.37 -4.74
C LYS A 70 5.88 16.62 -3.42
N ILE A 71 6.93 15.93 -2.97
CA ILE A 71 7.10 15.58 -1.56
C ILE A 71 7.48 16.88 -0.83
N SER A 72 6.52 17.46 -0.12
CA SER A 72 6.64 18.77 0.50
C SER A 72 7.36 18.74 1.83
N ASP A 73 7.25 17.62 2.57
CA ASP A 73 7.90 17.42 3.87
C ASP A 73 7.95 15.91 4.20
N GLY A 74 8.78 15.55 5.19
CA GLY A 74 8.96 14.19 5.69
C GLY A 74 10.18 13.45 5.16
N GLU A 75 10.39 12.24 5.66
CA GLU A 75 11.52 11.36 5.31
C GLU A 75 11.04 9.96 4.93
N ILE A 76 11.75 9.31 4.00
CA ILE A 76 11.46 7.94 3.56
C ILE A 76 12.72 7.11 3.75
N LEU A 77 12.88 6.52 4.93
CA LEU A 77 14.10 5.79 5.31
C LEU A 77 13.97 4.31 4.91
N PHE A 78 14.82 3.85 3.99
CA PHE A 78 14.94 2.43 3.65
C PHE A 78 16.32 1.91 4.05
N ASN A 79 16.37 0.89 4.92
CA ASN A 79 17.59 0.44 5.59
C ASN A 79 18.36 1.58 6.32
N GLY A 80 17.66 2.67 6.67
CA GLY A 80 18.24 3.87 7.29
C GLY A 80 18.76 4.93 6.33
N GLU A 81 18.69 4.70 5.01
CA GLU A 81 19.01 5.71 4.00
C GLU A 81 17.73 6.42 3.55
N ASP A 82 17.75 7.76 3.53
CA ASP A 82 16.62 8.55 3.09
C ASP A 82 16.49 8.53 1.57
N LEU A 83 15.49 7.81 1.08
CA LEU A 83 15.17 7.71 -0.33
C LEU A 83 14.82 9.07 -0.89
N ALA A 84 14.10 9.95 -0.18
CA ALA A 84 13.63 11.25 -0.70
C ALA A 84 14.78 12.20 -1.12
N LYS A 85 15.99 11.98 -0.58
CA LYS A 85 17.20 12.76 -0.88
C LYS A 85 18.05 12.18 -2.01
N LYS A 86 17.72 10.98 -2.52
CA LYS A 86 18.48 10.33 -3.60
C LYS A 86 18.19 10.99 -4.94
N THR A 87 19.24 11.08 -5.76
CA THR A 87 19.14 11.43 -7.18
C THR A 87 18.49 10.31 -8.00
N GLU A 88 18.02 10.61 -9.21
CA GLU A 88 17.44 9.61 -10.12
C GLU A 88 18.39 8.42 -10.36
N LYS A 89 19.69 8.70 -10.52
CA LYS A 89 20.71 7.66 -10.75
C LYS A 89 20.89 6.74 -9.54
N GLU A 90 20.74 7.27 -8.32
CA GLU A 90 20.80 6.49 -7.09
C GLU A 90 19.51 5.71 -6.86
N MET A 91 18.35 6.34 -7.08
CA MET A 91 17.06 5.65 -7.05
C MET A 91 17.00 4.50 -8.05
N ASN A 92 17.57 4.66 -9.25
CA ASN A 92 17.66 3.58 -10.22
C ASN A 92 18.45 2.36 -9.72
N LYS A 93 19.34 2.49 -8.73
CA LYS A 93 20.02 1.34 -8.12
C LYS A 93 19.17 0.64 -7.06
N VAL A 94 18.25 1.37 -6.43
CA VAL A 94 17.33 0.88 -5.40
C VAL A 94 16.15 0.16 -6.05
N ARG A 95 15.55 0.77 -7.08
CA ARG A 95 14.41 0.20 -7.80
C ARG A 95 14.80 -1.11 -8.49
N GLY A 96 13.92 -2.10 -8.43
CA GLY A 96 14.13 -3.45 -8.96
C GLY A 96 15.01 -4.33 -8.07
N ARG A 97 16.16 -3.82 -7.62
CA ARG A 97 17.13 -4.60 -6.83
C ARG A 97 16.78 -4.69 -5.34
N ASP A 98 16.49 -3.57 -4.70
CA ASP A 98 16.22 -3.51 -3.26
C ASP A 98 14.73 -3.34 -2.97
N ILE A 99 14.03 -2.56 -3.81
CA ILE A 99 12.58 -2.33 -3.74
C ILE A 99 11.98 -2.54 -5.14
N ALA A 100 10.98 -3.39 -5.24
CA ALA A 100 10.22 -3.59 -6.48
C ALA A 100 8.77 -3.16 -6.31
N MET A 101 8.10 -2.92 -7.45
CA MET A 101 6.70 -2.52 -7.47
C MET A 101 5.91 -3.32 -8.50
N ILE A 102 4.73 -3.79 -8.11
CA ILE A 102 3.69 -4.28 -9.01
C ILE A 102 2.65 -3.16 -9.12
N PHE A 103 2.40 -2.71 -10.34
CA PHE A 103 1.45 -1.64 -10.63
C PHE A 103 0.01 -2.17 -10.79
N GLN A 104 -0.97 -1.29 -10.54
CA GLN A 104 -2.41 -1.58 -10.52
C GLN A 104 -2.97 -2.15 -11.83
N GLU A 105 -2.39 -1.83 -12.98
CA GLU A 105 -2.88 -2.28 -14.28
C GLU A 105 -1.83 -3.07 -15.07
N PRO A 106 -1.97 -4.40 -15.17
CA PRO A 106 -1.00 -5.20 -15.92
C PRO A 106 -0.95 -4.92 -17.42
N MET A 107 -2.06 -4.40 -17.95
CA MET A 107 -2.21 -4.03 -19.36
C MET A 107 -1.29 -2.88 -19.78
N THR A 108 -1.02 -1.95 -18.87
CA THR A 108 -0.21 -0.75 -19.16
C THR A 108 1.26 -0.94 -18.79
N ALA A 109 1.54 -1.89 -17.89
CA ALA A 109 2.91 -2.17 -17.44
C ALA A 109 3.74 -2.97 -18.45
N LEU A 110 3.12 -3.87 -19.23
CA LEU A 110 3.83 -4.64 -20.27
C LEU A 110 3.74 -3.93 -21.61
N ASN A 111 4.88 -3.69 -22.24
CA ASN A 111 4.92 -3.11 -23.58
C ASN A 111 4.49 -4.16 -24.62
N PRO A 112 3.40 -3.91 -25.39
CA PRO A 112 2.81 -4.92 -26.27
C PRO A 112 3.65 -5.23 -27.51
N VAL A 113 4.66 -4.40 -27.84
CA VAL A 113 5.52 -4.60 -29.01
C VAL A 113 6.80 -5.38 -28.70
N PHE A 114 7.04 -5.71 -27.43
CA PHE A 114 8.18 -6.53 -27.01
C PHE A 114 7.72 -7.89 -26.50
N THR A 115 8.57 -8.90 -26.69
CA THR A 115 8.30 -10.24 -26.14
C THR A 115 8.44 -10.22 -24.62
N ILE A 116 7.83 -11.22 -23.97
CA ILE A 116 7.95 -11.41 -22.51
C ILE A 116 9.42 -11.56 -22.10
N GLY A 117 10.18 -12.34 -22.86
CA GLY A 117 11.59 -12.57 -22.61
C GLY A 117 12.45 -11.33 -22.74
N TYR A 118 12.13 -10.42 -23.66
CA TYR A 118 12.84 -9.15 -23.79
C TYR A 118 12.70 -8.32 -22.52
N GLN A 119 11.46 -8.15 -22.04
CA GLN A 119 11.14 -7.32 -20.88
C GLN A 119 11.70 -7.91 -19.57
N LEU A 120 11.69 -9.23 -19.41
CA LEU A 120 12.32 -9.89 -18.26
C LEU A 120 13.85 -9.74 -18.28
N GLN A 121 14.47 -9.94 -19.44
CA GLN A 121 15.93 -9.84 -19.57
C GLN A 121 16.43 -8.41 -19.39
N GLU A 122 15.64 -7.40 -19.75
CA GLU A 122 15.97 -5.99 -19.56
C GLU A 122 16.32 -5.66 -18.09
N VAL A 123 15.51 -6.14 -17.15
CA VAL A 123 15.78 -5.96 -15.71
C VAL A 123 17.10 -6.63 -15.32
N LEU A 124 17.36 -7.84 -15.81
CA LEU A 124 18.61 -8.54 -15.53
C LEU A 124 19.82 -7.79 -16.08
N PHE A 125 19.76 -7.27 -17.31
CA PHE A 125 20.85 -6.50 -17.93
C PHE A 125 21.10 -5.16 -17.23
N ASN A 126 20.05 -4.49 -16.76
CA ASN A 126 20.18 -3.18 -16.11
C ASN A 126 20.86 -3.25 -14.74
N HIS A 127 20.72 -4.38 -14.02
CA HIS A 127 21.15 -4.48 -12.63
C HIS A 127 22.19 -5.57 -12.35
N SER A 128 22.53 -6.40 -13.33
CA SER A 128 23.50 -7.48 -13.17
C SER A 128 24.42 -7.61 -14.38
N ASN A 129 25.64 -8.09 -14.15
CA ASN A 129 26.59 -8.36 -15.23
C ASN A 129 26.40 -9.79 -15.75
N ILE A 130 25.34 -10.00 -16.54
CA ILE A 130 24.91 -11.29 -17.06
C ILE A 130 24.99 -11.32 -18.58
N ASN A 131 25.44 -12.43 -19.15
CA ASN A 131 25.44 -12.61 -20.60
C ASN A 131 24.02 -12.96 -21.10
N LYS A 132 23.78 -12.78 -22.40
CA LYS A 132 22.46 -13.01 -23.01
C LYS A 132 21.92 -14.43 -22.82
N LYS A 133 22.79 -15.45 -22.86
CA LYS A 133 22.37 -16.86 -22.74
C LYS A 133 21.88 -17.16 -21.33
N ASP A 134 22.62 -16.69 -20.33
CA ASP A 134 22.29 -16.88 -18.92
C ASP A 134 21.09 -16.02 -18.51
N ALA A 135 20.97 -14.81 -19.06
CA ALA A 135 19.80 -13.96 -18.83
C ALA A 135 18.51 -14.60 -19.35
N ARG A 136 18.55 -15.21 -20.55
CA ARG A 136 17.40 -15.96 -21.08
C ARG A 136 17.07 -17.16 -20.19
N LYS A 137 18.08 -17.91 -19.74
CA LYS A 137 17.87 -19.05 -18.85
C LYS A 137 17.21 -18.61 -17.53
N ARG A 138 17.71 -17.54 -16.90
CA ARG A 138 17.13 -16.98 -15.68
C ARG A 138 15.70 -16.48 -15.90
N ALA A 139 15.42 -15.82 -17.03
CA ALA A 139 14.07 -15.40 -17.37
C ALA A 139 13.08 -16.58 -17.48
N ILE A 140 13.50 -17.72 -18.03
CA ILE A 140 12.67 -18.94 -18.06
C ILE A 140 12.45 -19.48 -16.64
N GLU A 141 13.48 -19.48 -15.80
CA GLU A 141 13.37 -19.91 -14.39
C GLU A 141 12.38 -19.02 -13.62
N LEU A 142 12.47 -17.70 -13.77
CA LEU A 142 11.54 -16.74 -13.15
C LEU A 142 10.09 -16.99 -13.58
N LEU A 143 9.85 -17.27 -14.88
CA LEU A 143 8.51 -17.63 -15.36
C LEU A 143 8.01 -18.92 -14.70
N ARG A 144 8.87 -19.92 -14.48
CA ARG A 144 8.48 -21.14 -13.77
C ARG A 144 8.19 -20.89 -12.30
N GLU A 145 8.98 -20.04 -11.63
CA GLU A 145 8.78 -19.65 -10.22
C GLU A 145 7.39 -19.05 -9.99
N VAL A 146 6.89 -18.24 -10.93
CA VAL A 146 5.54 -17.66 -10.87
C VAL A 146 4.43 -18.57 -11.41
N GLY A 147 4.74 -19.84 -11.73
CA GLY A 147 3.77 -20.83 -12.17
C GLY A 147 3.29 -20.68 -13.62
N ILE A 148 4.07 -20.05 -14.50
CA ILE A 148 3.73 -19.95 -15.93
C ILE A 148 3.99 -21.29 -16.64
N PRO A 149 2.96 -21.93 -17.24
CA PRO A 149 3.13 -23.20 -17.93
C PRO A 149 3.82 -23.00 -19.28
N ARG A 150 4.74 -23.90 -19.67
CA ARG A 150 5.50 -23.80 -20.94
C ARG A 150 6.32 -22.50 -21.04
N ALA A 151 7.01 -22.15 -19.96
CA ALA A 151 7.84 -20.95 -19.86
C ALA A 151 8.83 -20.78 -21.05
N GLU A 152 9.34 -21.89 -21.59
CA GLU A 152 10.25 -21.93 -22.73
C GLU A 152 9.61 -21.43 -24.03
N LYS A 153 8.28 -21.53 -24.13
CA LYS A 153 7.52 -21.01 -25.26
C LYS A 153 7.06 -19.57 -24.99
N ILE A 154 6.53 -19.32 -23.80
CA ILE A 154 5.96 -18.01 -23.43
C ILE A 154 7.01 -16.90 -23.43
N ILE A 155 8.28 -17.22 -23.16
CA ILE A 155 9.36 -16.24 -23.24
C ILE A 155 9.46 -15.57 -24.63
N ASP A 156 9.03 -16.24 -25.70
CA ASP A 156 9.03 -15.70 -27.06
C ASP A 156 7.66 -15.16 -27.50
N GLU A 157 6.64 -15.25 -26.63
CA GLU A 157 5.31 -14.69 -26.86
C GLU A 157 5.26 -13.20 -26.47
N TYR A 158 4.22 -12.52 -26.92
CA TYR A 158 3.93 -11.12 -26.63
C TYR A 158 2.81 -11.00 -25.59
N PRO A 159 2.71 -9.87 -24.85
CA PRO A 159 1.69 -9.69 -23.82
C PRO A 159 0.26 -9.98 -24.29
N HIS A 160 -0.09 -9.54 -25.51
CA HIS A 160 -1.44 -9.73 -26.07
C HIS A 160 -1.83 -11.20 -26.33
N GLN A 161 -0.87 -12.13 -26.28
CA GLN A 161 -1.10 -13.57 -26.45
C GLN A 161 -1.40 -14.29 -25.12
N LEU A 162 -1.24 -13.61 -23.98
CA LEU A 162 -1.43 -14.18 -22.64
C LEU A 162 -2.79 -13.80 -22.04
N SER A 163 -3.32 -14.62 -21.13
CA SER A 163 -4.48 -14.27 -20.30
C SER A 163 -4.12 -13.19 -19.27
N GLY A 164 -5.13 -12.53 -18.68
CA GLY A 164 -4.92 -11.51 -17.64
C GLY A 164 -4.07 -12.03 -16.46
N GLY A 165 -4.42 -13.19 -15.91
CA GLY A 165 -3.65 -13.82 -14.83
C GLY A 165 -2.23 -14.20 -15.23
N MET A 166 -2.00 -14.62 -16.48
CA MET A 166 -0.64 -14.90 -16.97
C MET A 166 0.18 -13.62 -17.11
N ARG A 167 -0.41 -12.51 -17.58
CA ARG A 167 0.26 -11.20 -17.62
C ARG A 167 0.63 -10.73 -16.21
N GLN A 168 -0.27 -10.92 -15.25
CA GLN A 168 0.00 -10.59 -13.86
C GLN A 168 1.19 -11.40 -13.30
N ARG A 169 1.21 -12.71 -13.53
CA ARG A 169 2.33 -13.58 -13.15
C ARG A 169 3.64 -13.14 -13.80
N VAL A 170 3.62 -12.76 -15.08
CA VAL A 170 4.80 -12.21 -15.77
C VAL A 170 5.29 -10.93 -15.09
N MET A 171 4.40 -10.01 -14.71
CA MET A 171 4.80 -8.81 -13.98
C MET A 171 5.38 -9.10 -12.61
N ILE A 172 4.80 -10.06 -11.88
CA ILE A 172 5.37 -10.53 -10.62
C ILE A 172 6.78 -11.06 -10.86
N ALA A 173 6.98 -11.87 -11.91
CA ALA A 173 8.31 -12.38 -12.29
C ALA A 173 9.32 -11.27 -12.58
N ILE A 174 8.89 -10.20 -13.25
CA ILE A 174 9.72 -9.00 -13.49
C ILE A 174 10.06 -8.31 -12.16
N ALA A 175 9.07 -8.12 -11.28
CA ALA A 175 9.26 -7.44 -10.00
C ALA A 175 10.20 -8.20 -9.06
N ILE A 176 10.11 -9.53 -9.02
CA ILE A 176 10.93 -10.37 -8.13
C ILE A 176 12.25 -10.81 -8.77
N ALA A 177 12.54 -10.40 -10.01
CA ALA A 177 13.66 -10.91 -10.81
C ALA A 177 15.04 -10.81 -10.10
N LEU A 178 15.18 -9.85 -9.19
CA LEU A 178 16.41 -9.58 -8.44
C LEU A 178 16.26 -9.81 -6.93
N HIS A 179 15.19 -10.48 -6.49
CA HIS A 179 14.92 -10.81 -5.08
C HIS A 179 14.95 -9.55 -4.18
N PRO A 180 14.04 -8.59 -4.40
CA PRO A 180 13.99 -7.34 -3.65
C PRO A 180 13.69 -7.60 -2.17
N LYS A 181 14.18 -6.74 -1.29
CA LYS A 181 13.88 -6.83 0.15
C LYS A 181 12.47 -6.37 0.46
N LEU A 182 11.94 -5.44 -0.35
CA LEU A 182 10.58 -4.92 -0.23
C LEU A 182 9.87 -5.00 -1.58
N LEU A 183 8.69 -5.61 -1.60
CA LEU A 183 7.77 -5.58 -2.72
C LEU A 183 6.55 -4.73 -2.37
N ILE A 184 6.34 -3.68 -3.15
CA ILE A 184 5.15 -2.84 -3.07
C ILE A 184 4.16 -3.31 -4.14
N ALA A 185 3.03 -3.87 -3.74
CA ALA A 185 2.02 -4.36 -4.66
C ALA A 185 0.80 -3.46 -4.63
N ASP A 186 0.64 -2.59 -5.63
CA ASP A 186 -0.49 -1.67 -5.73
C ASP A 186 -1.62 -2.33 -6.51
N GLU A 187 -2.67 -2.78 -5.80
CA GLU A 187 -3.83 -3.44 -6.38
C GLU A 187 -3.49 -4.59 -7.36
N PRO A 188 -2.62 -5.55 -6.96
CA PRO A 188 -2.06 -6.57 -7.86
C PRO A 188 -3.09 -7.60 -8.35
N THR A 189 -4.31 -7.54 -7.85
CA THR A 189 -5.39 -8.47 -8.16
C THR A 189 -6.59 -7.80 -8.83
N THR A 190 -6.52 -6.49 -9.08
CA THR A 190 -7.60 -5.75 -9.75
C THR A 190 -7.81 -6.28 -11.16
N ALA A 191 -9.08 -6.33 -11.59
CA ALA A 191 -9.52 -6.85 -12.90
C ALA A 191 -9.24 -8.35 -13.16
N LEU A 192 -8.97 -9.14 -12.12
CA LEU A 192 -8.88 -10.61 -12.20
C LEU A 192 -10.11 -11.25 -11.55
N ASP A 193 -10.47 -12.46 -11.98
CA ASP A 193 -11.52 -13.24 -11.32
C ASP A 193 -11.06 -13.75 -9.95
N VAL A 194 -12.02 -13.96 -9.03
CA VAL A 194 -11.76 -14.33 -7.62
C VAL A 194 -10.83 -15.54 -7.47
N THR A 195 -10.90 -16.51 -8.38
CA THR A 195 -10.04 -17.70 -8.30
C THR A 195 -8.59 -17.34 -8.62
N VAL A 196 -8.37 -16.56 -9.69
CA VAL A 196 -7.03 -16.08 -10.05
C VAL A 196 -6.48 -15.14 -8.99
N GLN A 197 -7.31 -14.27 -8.40
CA GLN A 197 -6.88 -13.39 -7.31
C GLN A 197 -6.27 -14.18 -6.14
N ALA A 198 -6.98 -15.20 -5.66
CA ALA A 198 -6.50 -16.06 -4.58
C ALA A 198 -5.15 -16.72 -4.93
N GLN A 199 -5.03 -17.25 -6.15
CA GLN A 199 -3.78 -17.87 -6.61
C GLN A 199 -2.61 -16.89 -6.71
N ILE A 200 -2.86 -15.61 -7.03
CA ILE A 200 -1.83 -14.58 -7.09
C ILE A 200 -1.37 -14.21 -5.68
N LEU A 201 -2.29 -14.10 -4.73
CA LEU A 201 -1.98 -13.78 -3.33
C LEU A 201 -1.20 -14.92 -2.66
N GLU A 202 -1.61 -16.16 -2.90
CA GLU A 202 -0.88 -17.36 -2.46
C GLU A 202 0.53 -17.39 -3.05
N LEU A 203 0.69 -17.11 -4.35
CA LEU A 203 2.00 -16.99 -4.98
C LEU A 203 2.87 -15.92 -4.30
N LEU A 204 2.31 -14.74 -4.02
CA LEU A 204 3.05 -13.66 -3.35
C LEU A 204 3.50 -14.07 -1.95
N LYS A 205 2.63 -14.76 -1.19
CA LYS A 205 2.96 -15.30 0.13
C LYS A 205 4.07 -16.35 0.07
N ASP A 206 3.99 -17.27 -0.89
CA ASP A 206 5.02 -18.28 -1.10
C ASP A 206 6.39 -17.67 -1.44
N ILE A 207 6.42 -16.63 -2.28
CA ILE A 207 7.65 -15.92 -2.62
C ILE A 207 8.18 -15.17 -1.39
N GLN A 208 7.29 -14.51 -0.65
CA GLN A 208 7.61 -13.78 0.57
C GLN A 208 8.34 -14.67 1.59
N GLU A 209 7.80 -15.86 1.84
CA GLU A 209 8.36 -16.83 2.79
C GLU A 209 9.71 -17.42 2.31
N LYS A 210 9.86 -17.65 1.00
CA LYS A 210 11.10 -18.23 0.43
C LYS A 210 12.25 -17.23 0.37
N GLU A 211 11.94 -15.96 0.10
CA GLU A 211 12.93 -14.93 -0.22
C GLU A 211 13.19 -13.96 0.94
N ASP A 212 12.60 -14.20 2.11
CA ASP A 212 12.71 -13.32 3.28
C ASP A 212 12.34 -11.85 2.97
N MET A 213 11.41 -11.68 2.03
CA MET A 213 10.97 -10.39 1.49
C MET A 213 9.88 -9.77 2.38
N ALA A 214 9.84 -8.44 2.51
CA ALA A 214 8.68 -7.75 3.07
C ALA A 214 7.69 -7.40 1.95
N ILE A 215 6.39 -7.43 2.23
CA ILE A 215 5.35 -7.04 1.28
C ILE A 215 4.55 -5.87 1.85
N MET A 216 4.44 -4.80 1.08
CA MET A 216 3.44 -3.77 1.28
C MET A 216 2.34 -3.93 0.23
N LEU A 217 1.24 -4.57 0.60
CA LEU A 217 0.11 -4.83 -0.27
C LEU A 217 -0.92 -3.70 -0.14
N ILE A 218 -1.18 -2.99 -1.23
CA ILE A 218 -2.22 -1.96 -1.29
C ILE A 218 -3.44 -2.57 -1.98
N THR A 219 -4.59 -2.48 -1.34
CA THR A 219 -5.85 -3.01 -1.89
C THR A 219 -7.03 -2.21 -1.35
N HIS A 220 -8.18 -2.32 -2.00
CA HIS A 220 -9.46 -1.88 -1.45
C HIS A 220 -10.32 -3.05 -0.96
N ASP A 221 -9.88 -4.30 -1.18
CA ASP A 221 -10.58 -5.51 -0.76
C ASP A 221 -10.07 -6.01 0.60
N LEU A 222 -10.91 -5.84 1.63
CA LEU A 222 -10.62 -6.31 2.99
C LEU A 222 -10.77 -7.84 3.13
N GLY A 223 -11.50 -8.53 2.25
CA GLY A 223 -11.62 -9.99 2.29
C GLY A 223 -10.26 -10.66 2.09
N VAL A 224 -9.51 -10.18 1.10
CA VAL A 224 -8.14 -10.61 0.80
C VAL A 224 -7.15 -10.33 1.95
N VAL A 225 -7.36 -9.23 2.67
CA VAL A 225 -6.43 -8.74 3.70
C VAL A 225 -6.40 -9.69 4.90
N ALA A 226 -7.53 -10.30 5.24
CA ALA A 226 -7.64 -11.21 6.38
C ALA A 226 -6.73 -12.45 6.24
N ASP A 227 -6.46 -12.90 5.02
CA ASP A 227 -5.75 -14.16 4.75
C ASP A 227 -4.22 -14.01 4.68
N ILE A 228 -3.73 -12.80 4.37
CA ILE A 228 -2.32 -12.56 4.05
C ILE A 228 -1.62 -11.55 4.96
N ALA A 229 -2.34 -10.63 5.60
CA ALA A 229 -1.72 -9.53 6.33
C ALA A 229 -1.28 -9.93 7.75
N ASP A 230 -0.11 -9.46 8.16
CA ASP A 230 0.26 -9.43 9.59
C ASP A 230 -0.36 -8.20 10.27
N ARG A 231 -0.30 -7.06 9.57
CA ARG A 231 -0.75 -5.75 10.03
C ARG A 231 -1.50 -5.01 8.92
N VAL A 232 -2.51 -4.25 9.32
CA VAL A 232 -3.37 -3.50 8.42
C VAL A 232 -3.34 -2.02 8.77
N ILE A 233 -3.23 -1.19 7.74
CA ILE A 233 -3.21 0.26 7.80
C ILE A 233 -4.36 0.77 6.97
N VAL A 234 -5.31 1.42 7.63
CA VAL A 234 -6.48 2.01 7.00
C VAL A 234 -6.17 3.46 6.68
N MET A 235 -6.22 3.81 5.40
CA MET A 235 -6.09 5.17 4.91
C MET A 235 -7.45 5.75 4.54
N TYR A 236 -7.67 7.00 4.91
CA TYR A 236 -8.82 7.78 4.49
C TYR A 236 -8.39 9.20 4.14
N ALA A 237 -8.82 9.68 2.97
CA ALA A 237 -8.63 11.07 2.57
C ALA A 237 -7.18 11.57 2.76
N GLY A 238 -6.18 10.77 2.40
CA GLY A 238 -4.77 11.14 2.50
C GLY A 238 -4.12 11.00 3.87
N GLN A 239 -4.80 10.43 4.86
CA GLN A 239 -4.27 10.21 6.20
C GLN A 239 -4.40 8.74 6.62
N ILE A 240 -3.48 8.26 7.44
CA ILE A 240 -3.68 7.00 8.19
C ILE A 240 -4.67 7.29 9.30
N VAL A 241 -5.77 6.54 9.31
CA VAL A 241 -6.85 6.68 10.29
C VAL A 241 -6.89 5.55 11.31
N GLU A 242 -6.37 4.38 10.98
CA GLU A 242 -6.23 3.25 11.89
C GLU A 242 -5.10 2.34 11.48
N GLU A 243 -4.38 1.80 12.45
CA GLU A 243 -3.35 0.79 12.25
C GLU A 243 -3.43 -0.25 13.37
N ALA A 244 -3.49 -1.52 13.01
CA ALA A 244 -3.50 -2.61 13.98
C ALA A 244 -3.08 -3.95 13.34
N LYS A 245 -2.77 -4.93 14.18
CA LYS A 245 -2.69 -6.32 13.71
C LYS A 245 -4.00 -6.74 13.06
N VAL A 246 -3.92 -7.63 12.07
CA VAL A 246 -5.09 -8.06 11.30
C VAL A 246 -6.24 -8.53 12.19
N VAL A 247 -5.95 -9.36 13.21
CA VAL A 247 -6.98 -9.89 14.11
C VAL A 247 -7.68 -8.79 14.92
N ASP A 248 -6.92 -7.84 15.45
CA ASP A 248 -7.44 -6.75 16.27
C ASP A 248 -8.28 -5.78 15.44
N LEU A 249 -7.85 -5.48 14.21
CA LEU A 249 -8.59 -4.60 13.30
C LEU A 249 -9.97 -5.18 12.94
N PHE A 250 -10.04 -6.48 12.61
CA PHE A 250 -11.28 -7.13 12.18
C PHE A 250 -12.23 -7.42 13.35
N THR A 251 -11.70 -7.69 14.54
CA THR A 251 -12.53 -8.01 15.71
C THR A 251 -12.95 -6.77 16.53
N LYS A 252 -12.08 -5.76 16.60
CA LYS A 252 -12.26 -4.57 17.44
C LYS A 252 -11.80 -3.29 16.73
N PRO A 253 -12.41 -2.95 15.57
CA PRO A 253 -12.09 -1.70 14.87
C PRO A 253 -12.37 -0.49 15.77
N LYS A 254 -11.49 0.50 15.71
CA LYS A 254 -11.51 1.67 16.60
C LYS A 254 -11.98 2.92 15.88
N HIS A 255 -11.61 3.09 14.62
CA HIS A 255 -12.04 4.22 13.83
C HIS A 255 -13.43 3.95 13.21
N PRO A 256 -14.40 4.88 13.30
CA PRO A 256 -15.74 4.69 12.73
C PRO A 256 -15.75 4.39 11.22
N TYR A 257 -14.75 4.87 10.49
CA TYR A 257 -14.52 4.53 9.08
C TYR A 257 -14.20 3.05 8.88
N THR A 258 -13.26 2.50 9.66
CA THR A 258 -12.90 1.07 9.60
C THR A 258 -14.08 0.18 9.98
N GLU A 259 -14.85 0.58 10.99
CA GLU A 259 -16.10 -0.09 11.35
C GLU A 259 -17.10 -0.11 10.17
N ALA A 260 -17.24 1.02 9.47
CA ALA A 260 -18.11 1.13 8.31
C ALA A 260 -17.60 0.28 7.13
N LEU A 261 -16.29 0.27 6.86
CA LEU A 261 -15.66 -0.56 5.82
C LEU A 261 -15.93 -2.05 6.06
N LEU A 262 -15.71 -2.53 7.29
CA LEU A 262 -15.94 -3.93 7.64
C LEU A 262 -17.42 -4.31 7.54
N LYS A 263 -18.34 -3.41 7.93
CA LYS A 263 -19.80 -3.63 7.80
C LYS A 263 -20.28 -3.65 6.35
N SER A 264 -19.54 -3.04 5.42
CA SER A 264 -19.83 -3.08 3.99
C SER A 264 -19.42 -4.39 3.31
N ILE A 265 -18.66 -5.25 3.99
CA ILE A 265 -18.29 -6.56 3.45
C ILE A 265 -19.50 -7.50 3.58
N PRO A 266 -20.03 -8.03 2.45
CA PRO A 266 -21.17 -8.93 2.50
C PRO A 266 -20.81 -10.23 3.23
N ARG A 267 -21.64 -10.64 4.18
CA ARG A 267 -21.50 -11.93 4.88
C ARG A 267 -22.46 -12.93 4.26
N MET A 268 -21.95 -14.11 3.87
CA MET A 268 -22.77 -15.15 3.23
C MET A 268 -23.94 -15.63 4.10
N GLU A 269 -23.85 -15.44 5.42
CA GLU A 269 -24.87 -15.86 6.39
C GLU A 269 -25.98 -14.81 6.62
N GLU A 270 -25.79 -13.57 6.18
CA GLU A 270 -26.74 -12.47 6.39
C GLU A 270 -27.58 -12.23 5.13
N VAL A 271 -28.85 -12.65 5.14
CA VAL A 271 -29.82 -12.29 4.10
C VAL A 271 -30.36 -10.89 4.41
N THR A 272 -29.75 -9.86 3.81
CA THR A 272 -30.18 -8.47 3.96
C THR A 272 -30.72 -7.92 2.64
N ASP A 273 -31.88 -7.27 2.65
CA ASP A 273 -32.48 -6.63 1.46
C ASP A 273 -31.65 -5.46 0.90
N LYS A 274 -30.76 -4.88 1.72
CA LYS A 274 -29.87 -3.78 1.34
C LYS A 274 -28.48 -3.98 1.90
N LEU A 275 -27.46 -3.87 1.04
CA LEU A 275 -26.07 -3.85 1.46
C LEU A 275 -25.77 -2.56 2.22
N ASN A 276 -25.00 -2.68 3.30
CA ASN A 276 -24.52 -1.53 4.04
C ASN A 276 -23.51 -0.76 3.19
N THR A 277 -23.82 0.50 2.86
CA THR A 277 -22.90 1.39 2.15
C THR A 277 -22.50 2.56 3.03
N ILE A 278 -21.24 2.98 2.88
CA ILE A 278 -20.76 4.20 3.52
C ILE A 278 -21.32 5.39 2.72
N GLN A 279 -22.20 6.17 3.34
CA GLN A 279 -22.85 7.31 2.69
C GLN A 279 -21.84 8.38 2.26
N GLY A 280 -22.15 9.10 1.19
CA GLY A 280 -21.30 10.16 0.63
C GLY A 280 -20.11 9.64 -0.17
N VAL A 281 -19.21 10.56 -0.54
CA VAL A 281 -17.98 10.27 -1.31
C VAL A 281 -16.75 10.76 -0.54
N VAL A 282 -15.58 10.20 -0.83
CA VAL A 282 -14.32 10.76 -0.31
C VAL A 282 -14.19 12.20 -0.79
N PRO A 283 -13.85 13.16 0.09
CA PRO A 283 -13.63 14.55 -0.32
C PRO A 283 -12.55 14.63 -1.40
N PRO A 284 -12.77 15.41 -2.48
CA PRO A 284 -11.73 15.62 -3.47
C PRO A 284 -10.56 16.39 -2.84
N ILE A 285 -9.35 16.17 -3.36
CA ILE A 285 -8.12 16.83 -2.89
C ILE A 285 -8.22 18.38 -2.87
N THR A 286 -9.05 18.95 -3.76
CA THR A 286 -9.30 20.39 -3.85
C THR A 286 -10.23 20.93 -2.77
N ASN A 287 -10.96 20.06 -2.07
CA ASN A 287 -11.93 20.40 -1.03
C ASN A 287 -11.75 19.50 0.21
N MET A 288 -10.50 19.27 0.62
CA MET A 288 -10.18 18.60 1.88
C MET A 288 -10.41 19.57 3.05
N PRO A 289 -11.00 19.11 4.17
CA PRO A 289 -11.06 19.91 5.39
C PRO A 289 -9.65 20.29 5.86
N GLU A 290 -9.39 21.59 5.99
CA GLU A 290 -8.11 22.11 6.53
C GLU A 290 -7.99 21.87 8.03
N VAL A 291 -9.12 21.87 8.74
CA VAL A 291 -9.23 21.65 10.19
C VAL A 291 -10.32 20.62 10.45
N GLY A 292 -10.12 19.81 11.50
CA GLY A 292 -11.07 18.78 11.91
C GLY A 292 -10.73 17.39 11.37
N CYS A 293 -11.56 16.42 11.73
CA CYS A 293 -11.51 15.07 11.20
C CYS A 293 -12.00 15.06 9.75
N ARG A 294 -11.19 14.53 8.83
CA ARG A 294 -11.56 14.42 7.40
C ARG A 294 -12.80 13.55 7.14
N PHE A 295 -13.13 12.65 8.07
CA PHE A 295 -14.28 11.75 7.96
C PHE A 295 -15.56 12.31 8.62
N VAL A 296 -15.53 13.53 9.19
CA VAL A 296 -16.60 14.05 10.04
C VAL A 296 -17.99 14.05 9.38
N ASP A 297 -18.07 14.40 8.09
CA ASP A 297 -19.35 14.49 7.37
C ASP A 297 -19.97 13.12 7.02
N ARG A 298 -19.18 12.05 7.14
CA ARG A 298 -19.60 10.66 6.87
C ARG A 298 -19.62 9.79 8.14
N CYS A 299 -19.21 10.36 9.28
CA CYS A 299 -19.05 9.64 10.52
C CYS A 299 -20.35 9.57 11.32
N HIS A 300 -20.84 8.36 11.59
CA HIS A 300 -22.04 8.13 12.40
C HIS A 300 -21.84 8.43 13.91
N LYS A 301 -20.59 8.68 14.35
CA LYS A 301 -20.21 9.06 15.72
C LYS A 301 -19.64 10.49 15.78
N ALA A 302 -19.93 11.33 14.79
CA ALA A 302 -19.45 12.72 14.76
C ALA A 302 -20.06 13.55 15.90
N PHE A 303 -19.26 14.43 16.49
CA PHE A 303 -19.66 15.44 17.46
C PHE A 303 -18.91 16.76 17.16
N ASP A 304 -19.26 17.86 17.83
CA ASP A 304 -18.85 19.21 17.39
C ASP A 304 -17.33 19.42 17.35
N SER A 305 -16.57 18.84 18.28
CA SER A 305 -15.11 18.95 18.28
C SER A 305 -14.47 18.30 17.05
N CYS A 306 -15.11 17.29 16.43
CA CYS A 306 -14.62 16.67 15.20
C CYS A 306 -14.54 17.66 14.03
N LYS A 307 -15.28 18.76 14.03
CA LYS A 307 -15.20 19.80 12.99
C LYS A 307 -14.14 20.86 13.28
N LYS A 308 -13.71 20.97 14.54
CA LYS A 308 -12.85 22.06 15.04
C LYS A 308 -11.43 21.60 15.39
N VAL A 309 -11.24 20.32 15.68
CA VAL A 309 -9.97 19.76 16.15
C VAL A 309 -9.53 18.65 15.21
N SER A 310 -8.32 18.79 14.67
CA SER A 310 -7.73 17.75 13.80
C SER A 310 -7.14 16.63 14.65
N PRO A 311 -7.70 15.40 14.62
CA PRO A 311 -7.18 14.28 15.39
C PRO A 311 -5.76 13.90 14.95
N GLN A 312 -4.93 13.56 15.93
CA GLN A 312 -3.60 12.98 15.76
C GLN A 312 -3.66 11.46 15.83
N LEU A 313 -2.70 10.78 15.19
CA LEU A 313 -2.59 9.33 15.29
C LEU A 313 -2.08 8.94 16.68
N GLY A 314 -2.93 8.33 17.50
CA GLY A 314 -2.64 7.97 18.88
C GLY A 314 -2.86 6.49 19.18
N ASN A 315 -2.13 5.94 20.16
CA ASN A 315 -2.30 4.55 20.58
C ASN A 315 -3.53 4.39 21.49
N VAL A 316 -4.55 3.66 21.03
CA VAL A 316 -5.87 3.59 21.66
C VAL A 316 -6.11 2.34 22.52
N ASN A 317 -5.21 1.35 22.52
CA ASN A 317 -5.41 0.12 23.29
C ASN A 317 -4.15 -0.48 23.94
N GLY A 318 -3.04 0.26 24.05
CA GLY A 318 -1.78 -0.25 24.62
C GLY A 318 -1.03 -1.22 23.69
N ASP A 319 -1.73 -2.10 22.98
CA ASP A 319 -1.23 -3.15 22.10
C ASP A 319 -0.95 -2.68 20.65
N GLN A 320 -0.11 -1.64 20.47
CA GLN A 320 0.26 -1.12 19.13
C GLN A 320 -0.93 -0.79 18.19
N HIS A 321 -2.13 -0.63 18.72
CA HIS A 321 -3.33 -0.25 17.97
C HIS A 321 -3.41 1.27 17.93
N LEU A 322 -3.22 1.85 16.76
CA LEU A 322 -3.29 3.29 16.53
C LEU A 322 -4.62 3.65 15.88
N ALA A 323 -5.19 4.79 16.26
CA ALA A 323 -6.30 5.39 15.55
C ALA A 323 -6.16 6.91 15.52
N ARG A 324 -6.77 7.55 14.52
CA ARG A 324 -6.83 9.01 14.37
C ARG A 324 -8.26 9.48 14.64
N CYS A 325 -8.72 9.40 15.90
CA CYS A 325 -10.11 9.68 16.25
C CYS A 325 -10.25 10.32 17.63
N LEU A 326 -11.00 11.43 17.71
CA LEU A 326 -11.26 12.15 18.97
C LEU A 326 -12.14 11.39 19.97
N LEU A 327 -12.62 10.19 19.63
CA LEU A 327 -13.23 9.28 20.63
C LEU A 327 -12.20 8.79 21.66
N TYR A 328 -10.91 9.01 21.42
CA TYR A 328 -9.81 8.59 22.28
C TYR A 328 -8.95 9.78 22.68
N GLU A 329 -8.76 9.97 23.98
CA GLU A 329 -7.99 11.08 24.59
C GLU A 329 -6.60 11.25 23.95
N LYS A 330 -5.91 10.14 23.67
CA LYS A 330 -4.56 10.14 23.07
C LYS A 330 -4.50 10.65 21.62
N CYS A 331 -5.64 10.89 20.98
CA CYS A 331 -5.72 11.43 19.62
C CYS A 331 -5.94 12.95 19.61
N TYR A 332 -6.08 13.60 20.76
CA TYR A 332 -6.13 15.05 20.84
C TYR A 332 -4.73 15.65 20.64
N PRO A 333 -4.61 16.81 19.97
CA PRO A 333 -3.35 17.56 19.92
C PRO A 333 -2.86 17.90 21.33
N SER A 334 -1.54 17.92 21.55
CA SER A 334 -0.93 18.21 22.86
C SER A 334 -1.32 19.58 23.42
N ASP A 335 -1.60 20.53 22.54
CA ASP A 335 -1.87 21.92 22.88
C ASP A 335 -3.37 22.17 23.08
N TYR A 336 -4.19 21.12 22.98
CA TYR A 336 -5.63 21.19 23.21
C TYR A 336 -5.92 21.03 24.70
N SER A 337 -6.19 22.14 25.39
CA SER A 337 -6.75 22.12 26.75
C SER A 337 -8.28 22.07 26.67
N GLU A 338 -8.88 20.98 27.14
CA GLU A 338 -10.33 20.90 27.34
C GLU A 338 -10.81 21.98 28.33
N GLU A 339 -11.55 22.98 27.87
CA GLU A 339 -12.71 23.40 28.65
C GLU A 339 -13.70 22.23 28.53
N LYS A 340 -13.72 21.38 29.56
CA LYS A 340 -14.55 20.17 29.63
C LYS A 340 -16.03 20.52 29.40
N GLU A 341 -16.54 20.30 28.19
CA GLU A 341 -17.96 20.04 28.02
C GLU A 341 -18.21 18.61 28.48
N GLU A 342 -18.89 18.48 29.63
CA GLU A 342 -19.32 17.20 30.21
C GLU A 342 -20.11 16.39 29.17
N ILE A 343 -19.47 15.35 28.60
CA ILE A 343 -20.19 14.29 27.90
C ILE A 343 -20.81 13.40 28.96
N SER A 344 -22.06 13.70 29.34
CA SER A 344 -22.90 12.77 30.08
C SER A 344 -23.20 11.56 29.20
N LEU A 345 -22.59 10.41 29.54
CA LEU A 345 -22.91 9.08 29.00
C LEU A 345 -24.37 8.70 29.26
#